data_AF-A6GZ66-F1
#
_entry.id   AF-A6GZ66-F1
#
_cell.length_a   1.000
_cell.length_b   1.000
_cell.length_c   1.000
_cell.angle_alpha   90.00
_cell.angle_beta   90.00
_cell.angle_gamma   90.00
#
_symmetry.space_group_name_H-M   'P 1'
#
loop_
_entity.id
_entity.type
_entity.pdbx_description
1 polymer ?
#
loop_
_entity_poly.entity_id
_entity_poly.type
_entity_poly.pdbx_seq_one_letter_code
_entity_poly.pdbx_strand_id
1 'polypeptide(L)' 'MKTYKDLDVYNLGLDLFYKCHSYPLKLPKHEMYKLGSQLRRSSDSVPTNIVEGYERKRYKADLIKFLAYS' A
#
# COMPACT_ATOMS: atom_id res chain seq x y z
N MET A 1 20.80 7.13 -9.45
CA MET A 1 19.77 6.34 -10.15
C MET A 1 18.46 6.55 -9.41
N LYS A 2 17.36 6.97 -10.08
CA LYS A 2 16.07 7.17 -9.39
C LYS A 2 15.38 5.82 -9.12
N THR A 3 14.87 5.63 -7.92
CA THR A 3 14.18 4.43 -7.43
C THR A 3 12.74 4.77 -7.02
N TYR A 4 11.91 3.77 -6.72
CA TYR A 4 10.55 4.00 -6.21
C TYR A 4 10.53 4.79 -4.89
N LYS A 5 11.64 4.73 -4.12
CA LYS A 5 11.79 5.47 -2.86
C LYS A 5 11.85 6.99 -3.07
N ASP A 6 12.16 7.43 -4.28
CA ASP A 6 12.18 8.85 -4.65
C ASP A 6 10.78 9.36 -5.04
N LEU A 7 9.74 8.51 -5.01
CA LEU A 7 8.37 8.92 -5.30
C LEU A 7 7.67 9.41 -4.03
N ASP A 8 7.16 10.64 -4.05
CA ASP A 8 6.37 11.18 -2.93
C ASP A 8 5.16 10.31 -2.62
N VAL A 9 4.47 9.80 -3.65
CA VAL A 9 3.31 8.92 -3.48
C VAL A 9 3.66 7.60 -2.79
N TYR A 10 4.87 7.06 -3.01
CA TYR A 10 5.33 5.87 -2.30
C TYR A 10 5.56 6.18 -0.82
N ASN A 11 6.24 7.29 -0.52
CA ASN A 11 6.51 7.71 0.86
C ASN A 11 5.22 8.00 1.63
N LEU A 12 4.23 8.63 0.98
CA LEU A 12 2.89 8.85 1.54
C LEU A 12 2.14 7.53 1.77
N GLY A 13 2.18 6.60 0.83
CA GLY A 13 1.57 5.28 0.97
C GLY A 13 2.21 4.45 2.10
N LEU A 14 3.54 4.53 2.25
CA LEU A 14 4.27 3.85 3.31
C LEU A 14 3.96 4.45 4.69
N ASP A 15 3.87 5.78 4.81
CA ASP A 15 3.45 6.45 6.04
C ASP A 15 2.00 6.07 6.42
N LEU A 16 1.09 6.02 5.43
CA LEU A 16 -0.27 5.54 5.63
C LEU A 16 -0.28 4.09 6.15
N PHE A 17 0.53 3.21 5.55
CA PHE A 17 0.67 1.82 6.02
C PHE A 17 1.08 1.78 7.50
N TYR A 18 2.12 2.50 7.91
CA TYR A 18 2.56 2.50 9.31
C TYR A 18 1.49 3.01 10.27
N LYS A 19 0.76 4.06 9.90
CA LYS A 19 -0.38 4.58 10.68
C LYS A 19 -1.44 3.49 10.84
N CYS A 20 -1.89 2.90 9.73
CA CYS A 20 -2.91 1.85 9.69
C CYS A 20 -2.50 0.57 10.41
N HIS A 21 -1.23 0.17 10.34
CA HIS A 21 -0.71 -1.07 10.92
C HIS A 21 -0.93 -1.15 12.45
N SER A 22 -0.96 0.00 13.13
CA SER A 22 -1.14 0.06 14.59
C SER A 22 -2.61 -0.04 15.05
N TYR A 23 -3.57 0.27 14.18
CA TYR A 23 -5.00 0.31 14.54
C TYR A 23 -5.65 -1.03 14.86
N PRO A 24 -5.33 -2.15 14.18
CA PRO A 24 -5.90 -3.47 14.49
C PRO A 24 -5.69 -3.90 15.94
N LEU A 25 -4.60 -3.44 16.58
CA LEU A 25 -4.31 -3.74 17.99
C LEU A 25 -5.26 -3.05 18.97
N LYS A 26 -5.98 -2.02 18.51
CA LYS A 26 -6.97 -1.26 19.31
C LYS A 26 -8.39 -1.76 19.09
N LEU A 27 -8.61 -2.68 18.15
CA LEU A 27 -9.93 -3.23 17.88
C LEU A 27 -10.33 -4.25 18.96
N PRO A 28 -11.64 -4.42 19.22
CA PRO A 28 -12.14 -5.55 19.99
C PRO A 28 -11.63 -6.88 19.42
N LYS A 29 -11.31 -7.85 20.28
CA LYS A 29 -10.75 -9.16 19.87
C LYS A 29 -11.56 -9.86 18.78
N HIS A 30 -12.89 -9.70 18.78
CA HIS A 30 -13.77 -10.32 17.79
C HIS A 30 -13.68 -9.68 16.39
N GLU A 31 -13.20 -8.44 16.28
CA GLU A 31 -13.01 -7.74 15.00
C GLU A 31 -11.58 -7.85 14.44
N MET A 32 -10.62 -8.30 15.25
CA MET A 32 -9.21 -8.36 14.86
C MET A 32 -8.98 -9.17 13.57
N TYR A 33 -9.66 -10.31 13.42
CA TYR A 33 -9.52 -11.17 12.24
C TYR A 33 -10.38 -10.74 11.05
N LYS A 34 -11.42 -9.93 11.27
CA LYS A 34 -12.28 -9.41 10.21
C LYS A 34 -11.79 -8.03 9.77
N LEU A 35 -12.17 -6.98 10.50
CA LEU A 35 -11.79 -5.61 10.17
C LEU A 35 -10.29 -5.38 10.28
N GLY A 36 -9.64 -5.95 11.30
CA GLY A 36 -8.19 -5.77 11.49
C GLY A 36 -7.37 -6.35 10.35
N SER A 37 -7.74 -7.54 9.84
CA SER A 37 -7.04 -8.16 8.71
C SER A 37 -7.30 -7.41 7.40
N GLN A 38 -8.53 -6.96 7.16
CA GLN A 38 -8.89 -6.16 5.99
C GLN A 38 -8.13 -4.83 5.97
N LEU A 39 -8.08 -4.12 7.10
CA LEU A 39 -7.37 -2.85 7.23
C LEU A 39 -5.87 -2.99 6.96
N ARG A 40 -5.23 -4.04 7.51
CA ARG A 40 -3.81 -4.28 7.25
C ARG A 40 -3.55 -4.54 5.78
N ARG A 41 -4.33 -5.44 5.17
CA ARG A 41 -4.16 -5.84 3.77
C ARG A 41 -4.39 -4.68 2.80
N SER A 42 -5.43 -3.87 3.02
CA SER A 42 -5.69 -2.70 2.16
C SER A 42 -4.63 -1.63 2.32
N SER A 43 -4.11 -1.41 3.54
CA SER A 43 -3.03 -0.43 3.74
C SER A 43 -1.69 -0.88 3.14
N ASP A 44 -1.41 -2.19 3.14
CA ASP A 44 -0.20 -2.79 2.60
C ASP A 44 -0.20 -2.85 1.06
N SER A 45 -1.39 -2.98 0.44
CA SER A 45 -1.50 -3.03 -1.02
C SER A 45 -1.12 -1.70 -1.68
N VAL A 46 -1.33 -0.56 -1.01
CA VAL A 46 -1.01 0.77 -1.57
C VAL A 46 0.49 0.91 -1.92
N PRO A 47 1.45 0.81 -0.97
CA PRO A 47 2.86 0.92 -1.31
C PRO A 47 3.34 -0.23 -2.20
N THR A 48 2.79 -1.44 -2.04
CA THR A 48 3.18 -2.60 -2.86
C THR A 48 2.80 -2.42 -4.33
N ASN A 49 1.57 -1.97 -4.62
CA ASN A 49 1.14 -1.69 -5.99
C ASN A 49 1.94 -0.55 -6.64
N ILE A 50 2.31 0.48 -5.87
CA ILE A 50 3.17 1.57 -6.37
C ILE A 50 4.53 1.01 -6.81
N VAL A 51 5.14 0.13 -6.00
CA VAL A 51 6.42 -0.52 -6.32
C VAL A 51 6.27 -1.39 -7.58
N GLU A 52 5.26 -2.26 -7.62
CA GLU A 52 5.02 -3.13 -8.78
C GLU A 52 4.77 -2.33 -10.07
N GLY A 53 3.99 -1.26 -10.00
CA GLY A 53 3.77 -0.35 -11.12
C GLY A 53 5.06 0.35 -11.56
N TYR A 54 5.86 0.83 -10.60
CA TYR A 54 7.13 1.50 -10.89
C TYR A 54 8.13 0.59 -11.62
N GLU A 55 8.25 -0.67 -11.19
CA GLU A 55 9.12 -1.65 -11.87
C GLU A 55 8.64 -1.96 -13.30
N ARG A 56 7.34 -1.81 -13.57
CA ARG A 56 6.73 -2.03 -14.90
C ARG A 56 6.53 -0.74 -15.70
N LYS A 57 7.07 0.40 -15.26
CA LYS A 57 6.91 1.72 -15.90
C LYS A 57 7.37 1.83 -17.34
N ARG A 58 8.12 0.85 -17.86
CA ARG A 58 8.51 0.77 -19.27
C ARG A 58 7.27 0.73 -20.18
N TYR A 59 6.19 0.09 -19.72
CA TYR A 59 4.91 0.06 -20.42
C TYR A 59 3.89 0.89 -19.63
N LYS A 60 3.45 2.01 -20.21
CA LYS A 60 2.54 2.96 -19.53
C LYS A 60 1.24 2.29 -19.05
N ALA A 61 0.69 1.37 -19.85
CA ALA A 61 -0.53 0.65 -19.49
C ALA A 61 -0.35 -0.23 -18.24
N ASP A 62 0.80 -0.89 -18.10
CA ASP A 62 1.10 -1.71 -16.92
C ASP A 62 1.26 -0.84 -15.67
N LEU A 63 1.98 0.28 -15.76
CA LEU A 63 2.07 1.23 -14.64
C LEU A 63 0.69 1.69 -14.18
N ILE A 64 -0.17 2.13 -15.11
CA ILE A 64 -1.52 2.61 -14.79
C ILE A 64 -2.35 1.50 -14.15
N LYS A 65 -2.25 0.27 -14.66
CA LYS A 65 -2.98 -0.89 -14.12
C LYS A 65 -2.68 -1.10 -12.63
N PHE A 66 -1.42 -1.05 -12.21
CA PHE A 66 -1.06 -1.21 -10.80
C PHE A 66 -1.46 -0.02 -9.94
N LEU A 67 -1.33 1.21 -10.46
CA LEU A 67 -1.80 2.40 -9.74
C LEU A 67 -3.33 2.42 -9.56
N ALA A 68 -4.09 1.75 -10.43
CA ALA A 68 -5.54 1.63 -10.33
C ALA A 68 -6.03 0.50 -9.41
N TYR A 69 -5.16 -0.46 -9.05
CA TYR A 69 -5.49 -1.54 -8.09
C TYR A 69 -5.37 -1.11 -6.62
N SER A 70 -4.89 0.12 -6.40
CA SER A 70 -4.59 0.68 -5.08
C SER A 70 -5.81 1.34 -4.46
#